data_AF-F9D526-F1
#
_entry.id   AF-F9D526-F1
#
_cell.length_a   1.000
_cell.length_b   1.000
_cell.length_c   1.000
_cell.angle_alpha   90.00
_cell.angle_beta   90.00
_cell.angle_gamma   90.00
#
_symmetry.space_group_name_H-M   'P 1'
#
loop_
_entity.id
_entity.type
_entity.pdbx_description
1 polymer ?
#
loop_
_entity_poly.entity_id
_entity_poly.type
_entity_poly.pdbx_seq_one_letter_code
_entity_poly.pdbx_strand_id
1 'polypeptide(L)'
;MDSVFQKRFFSVKSQQGQPVNVSPDNGPVEQLKFDPEWNTYYSGEATSSSQSVALEQDMGLMMVPSNAAMTDYWNHGAGRVLKDYYGSWERVPDYVVAELINNNMISSFVSSVPSKFGSIMNDANDPMGVKRSDVDSVWLGCNGAVYLTNKVFSPTTYVSVLFPAFINQTMNIMRWGVYKCQYNVYLNSLNSTYSFFIPNNKSLLEYVDPCSYGKSSTQLFRFHYDGSKPDDNDRVWASIWNYDTLTGEVGDSIGCASYEQVVDRLQDILENHIVVGDVTDGHTYYRTMGGSEIRVDHVAAGKNGMTVSGSWQVNEDEGTAVNDIYDQQNGRSYVLNNQPIMCTRMTVRDILSQHDEYSKFLELMDGSGLFETIHNGRNACGGTNISVFNTYHYTVYVPTNKSLEELIASGKLPTWQDVEADEAASNMGKKTADSTAIVNFLRYHIQDNAIFIGAQAMSGDYETASFDPTNDSFYKLHVNSDANGITVTDARGNKRHVLTSNGKLYNRMAKEYQYNSSDAARATQIETSSSAVVHLIDGPLFYAK
;
A
#
# COMPACT_ATOMS: atom_id res chain seq x y z
N MET A 1 13.37 12.03 57.13
CA MET A 1 13.58 11.27 55.88
C MET A 1 14.32 12.20 54.94
N ASP A 2 15.56 11.86 54.58
CA ASP A 2 16.21 12.50 53.45
C ASP A 2 15.56 12.00 52.16
N SER A 3 15.19 12.91 51.27
CA SER A 3 14.72 12.55 49.94
C SER A 3 15.92 12.09 49.11
N VAL A 4 15.90 10.82 48.67
CA VAL A 4 16.85 10.32 47.67
C VAL A 4 16.28 10.65 46.30
N PHE A 5 16.97 11.51 45.56
CA PHE A 5 16.64 11.79 44.17
C PHE A 5 17.38 10.80 43.27
N GLN A 6 16.66 10.29 42.28
CA GLN A 6 17.22 9.40 41.28
C GLN A 6 16.93 9.95 39.89
N LYS A 7 17.95 9.91 39.04
CA LYS A 7 17.81 10.19 37.61
C LYS A 7 17.34 8.91 36.91
N ARG A 8 16.43 9.08 35.95
CA ARG A 8 15.84 8.02 35.13
C ARG A 8 15.72 8.55 33.70
N PHE A 9 15.86 7.66 32.73
CA PHE A 9 15.58 7.97 31.33
C PHE A 9 14.16 7.55 30.96
N PHE A 10 13.54 8.28 30.03
CA PHE A 10 12.32 7.83 29.37
C PHE A 10 12.66 6.58 28.55
N SER A 11 12.09 5.43 28.92
CA SER A 11 12.42 4.15 28.31
C SER A 11 11.30 3.14 28.44
N VAL A 12 11.27 2.18 27.51
CA VAL A 12 10.32 1.07 27.50
C VAL A 12 10.55 0.14 28.70
N LYS A 13 11.80 0.05 29.17
CA LYS A 13 12.22 -0.78 30.31
C LYS A 13 13.11 0.00 31.25
N SER A 14 12.57 0.37 32.41
CA SER A 14 13.31 0.96 33.52
C SER A 14 13.11 0.08 34.76
N GLN A 15 13.34 0.63 35.96
CA GLN A 15 13.27 -0.11 37.22
C GLN A 15 12.02 -0.98 37.36
N GLN A 16 12.23 -2.18 37.90
CA GLN A 16 11.19 -3.20 38.06
C GLN A 16 10.54 -3.62 36.73
N GLY A 17 11.24 -3.41 35.61
CA GLY A 17 10.75 -3.68 34.27
C GLY A 17 9.63 -2.73 33.81
N GLN A 18 9.38 -1.64 34.54
CA GLN A 18 8.29 -0.71 34.21
C GLN A 18 8.76 0.38 33.23
N PRO A 19 7.90 0.77 32.27
CA PRO A 19 8.21 1.86 31.37
C PRO A 19 8.20 3.22 32.09
N VAL A 20 8.99 4.16 31.60
CA VAL A 20 8.85 5.59 31.88
C VAL A 20 8.45 6.25 30.57
N ASN A 21 7.15 6.49 30.40
CA ASN A 21 6.50 6.83 29.12
C ASN A 21 5.71 8.14 29.15
N VAL A 22 5.77 8.89 30.24
CA VAL A 22 5.19 10.22 30.36
C VAL A 22 6.13 11.14 31.13
N SER A 23 6.07 12.42 30.80
CA SER A 23 6.71 13.49 31.57
C SER A 23 6.01 13.70 32.92
N PRO A 24 6.62 14.45 33.86
CA PRO A 24 5.98 14.78 35.14
C PRO A 24 4.63 15.50 35.01
N ASP A 25 4.42 16.23 33.91
CA ASP A 25 3.15 16.92 33.60
C ASP A 25 2.17 16.04 32.81
N ASN A 26 2.42 14.72 32.77
CA ASN A 26 1.63 13.72 32.05
C ASN A 26 1.59 13.93 30.51
N GLY A 27 2.56 14.67 29.96
CA GLY A 27 2.75 14.84 28.53
C GLY A 27 3.52 13.65 27.91
N PRO A 28 3.28 13.35 26.61
CA PRO A 28 3.99 12.29 25.90
C PRO A 28 5.49 12.54 25.82
N VAL A 29 6.27 11.46 25.81
CA VAL A 29 7.74 11.48 25.70
C VAL A 29 8.22 10.36 24.78
N GLU A 30 9.37 10.59 24.15
CA GLU A 30 10.05 9.59 23.33
C GLU A 30 10.87 8.65 24.22
N GLN A 31 10.87 7.36 23.91
CA GLN A 31 11.41 6.33 24.78
C GLN A 31 12.65 5.64 24.21
N LEU A 32 13.64 5.42 25.07
CA LEU A 32 14.74 4.52 24.80
C LEU A 32 14.34 3.04 24.96
N LYS A 33 15.05 2.12 24.30
CA LYS A 33 14.81 0.67 24.44
C LYS A 33 14.91 0.17 25.89
N PHE A 34 15.85 0.72 26.65
CA PHE A 34 16.02 0.46 28.07
C PHE A 34 16.65 1.65 28.79
N ASP A 35 16.53 1.71 30.11
CA ASP A 35 17.15 2.73 30.95
C ASP A 35 18.63 2.41 31.20
N PRO A 36 19.59 3.21 30.68
CA PRO A 36 21.01 2.94 30.88
C PRO A 36 21.47 3.13 32.33
N GLU A 37 20.71 3.82 33.18
CA GLU A 37 21.00 3.98 34.62
C GLU A 37 20.40 2.85 35.48
N TRP A 38 19.72 1.87 34.87
CA TRP A 38 19.12 0.76 35.61
C TRP A 38 20.13 -0.33 35.94
N ASN A 39 20.72 -0.24 37.14
CA ASN A 39 21.74 -1.18 37.64
C ASN A 39 21.29 -2.64 37.80
N THR A 40 19.97 -2.91 37.86
CA THR A 40 19.43 -4.28 37.97
C THR A 40 18.71 -4.70 36.69
N TYR A 41 19.20 -4.23 35.54
CA TYR A 41 18.72 -4.66 34.22
C TYR A 41 18.72 -6.20 34.11
N TYR A 42 17.80 -6.74 33.34
CA TYR A 42 17.78 -8.14 32.95
C TYR A 42 17.24 -8.23 31.51
N SER A 43 17.73 -9.18 30.71
CA SER A 43 17.24 -9.34 29.32
C SER A 43 15.96 -10.20 29.30
N GLY A 44 15.05 -9.96 28.35
CA GLY A 44 13.74 -10.62 28.27
C GLY A 44 12.60 -9.67 27.86
N GLU A 45 11.49 -10.20 27.34
CA GLU A 45 10.31 -9.39 27.02
C GLU A 45 9.47 -9.09 28.27
N ALA A 46 8.85 -7.91 28.32
CA ALA A 46 7.91 -7.54 29.38
C ALA A 46 6.53 -8.18 29.13
N THR A 47 6.48 -9.50 28.98
CA THR A 47 5.25 -10.28 28.87
C THR A 47 5.20 -11.32 29.99
N SER A 48 4.01 -11.62 30.50
CA SER A 48 3.78 -12.50 31.66
C SER A 48 4.23 -13.96 31.46
N SER A 49 4.67 -14.33 30.24
CA SER A 49 5.12 -15.66 29.85
C SER A 49 6.60 -15.75 29.46
N SER A 50 7.34 -14.63 29.44
CA SER A 50 8.75 -14.63 29.06
C SER A 50 9.65 -14.87 30.27
N GLN A 51 10.54 -15.86 30.19
CA GLN A 51 11.55 -16.03 31.24
C GLN A 51 12.49 -14.83 31.21
N SER A 52 12.49 -14.04 32.27
CA SER A 52 13.50 -13.02 32.51
C SER A 52 14.86 -13.71 32.58
N VAL A 53 15.77 -13.35 31.69
CA VAL A 53 17.14 -13.81 31.67
C VAL A 53 17.89 -12.97 32.70
N ALA A 54 18.35 -13.63 33.76
CA ALA A 54 19.02 -12.95 34.86
C ALA A 54 20.24 -12.15 34.34
N LEU A 55 20.56 -11.03 35.02
CA LEU A 55 21.65 -10.13 34.65
C LEU A 55 23.00 -10.85 34.48
N GLU A 56 23.22 -11.91 35.26
CA GLU A 56 24.42 -12.74 35.20
C GLU A 56 24.52 -13.56 33.92
N GLN A 57 23.41 -13.76 33.22
CA GLN A 57 23.32 -14.51 31.97
C GLN A 57 23.37 -13.61 30.74
N ASP A 58 22.76 -12.41 30.81
CA ASP A 58 22.75 -11.45 29.71
C ASP A 58 22.41 -10.03 30.18
N MET A 59 22.94 -9.04 29.46
CA MET A 59 22.88 -7.63 29.84
C MET A 59 22.81 -6.71 28.62
N GLY A 60 22.54 -5.42 28.81
CA GLY A 60 22.50 -4.46 27.71
C GLY A 60 23.89 -4.15 27.14
N LEU A 61 23.94 -3.71 25.89
CA LEU A 61 25.13 -3.16 25.24
C LEU A 61 24.77 -1.81 24.60
N MET A 62 25.62 -0.81 24.81
CA MET A 62 25.57 0.46 24.08
C MET A 62 26.76 0.61 23.15
N MET A 63 26.50 0.91 21.88
CA MET A 63 27.51 1.37 20.94
C MET A 63 27.58 2.89 21.01
N VAL A 64 28.67 3.43 21.54
CA VAL A 64 28.81 4.86 21.81
C VAL A 64 29.89 5.43 20.89
N PRO A 65 29.52 6.23 19.89
CA PRO A 65 30.50 6.82 18.99
C PRO A 65 31.37 7.85 19.70
N SER A 66 32.66 7.88 19.38
CA SER A 66 33.56 8.93 19.84
C SER A 66 33.13 10.32 19.32
N ASN A 67 33.58 11.39 19.98
CA ASN A 67 33.30 12.77 19.53
C ASN A 67 33.76 13.02 18.08
N ALA A 68 34.90 12.44 17.69
CA ALA A 68 35.41 12.52 16.32
C ALA A 68 34.47 11.82 15.33
N ALA A 69 34.01 10.62 15.68
CA ALA A 69 33.04 9.87 14.88
C ALA A 69 31.71 10.60 14.73
N MET A 70 31.17 11.17 15.81
CA MET A 70 29.94 11.98 15.77
C MET A 70 30.11 13.24 14.91
N THR A 71 31.25 13.91 15.01
CA THR A 71 31.56 15.11 14.21
C THR A 71 31.64 14.77 12.74
N ASP A 72 32.33 13.69 12.38
CA ASP A 72 32.43 13.25 10.99
C ASP A 72 31.07 12.81 10.44
N TYR A 73 30.31 12.04 11.20
CA TYR A 73 28.97 11.61 10.83
C TYR A 73 28.01 12.78 10.54
N TRP A 74 28.03 13.80 11.40
CA TRP A 74 27.20 14.99 11.26
C TRP A 74 27.59 15.86 10.05
N ASN A 75 28.89 15.95 9.74
CA ASN A 75 29.39 16.84 8.69
C ASN A 75 29.49 16.17 7.32
N HIS A 76 29.79 14.87 7.27
CA HIS A 76 30.15 14.14 6.06
C HIS A 76 29.40 12.81 5.90
N GLY A 77 28.89 12.22 6.99
CA GLY A 77 28.18 10.94 6.96
C GLY A 77 26.67 11.08 6.76
N ALA A 78 25.94 10.00 7.08
CA ALA A 78 24.48 9.97 6.98
C ALA A 78 23.77 10.91 7.98
N GLY A 79 24.48 11.52 8.92
CA GLY A 79 23.92 12.58 9.78
C GLY A 79 23.82 13.93 9.07
N ARG A 80 24.49 14.10 7.93
CA ARG A 80 24.48 15.36 7.18
C ARG A 80 23.06 15.76 6.74
N VAL A 81 22.20 14.80 6.40
CA VAL A 81 20.81 15.13 6.02
C VAL A 81 20.02 15.77 7.17
N LEU A 82 20.30 15.37 8.41
CA LEU A 82 19.73 16.01 9.59
C LEU A 82 20.31 17.40 9.81
N LYS A 83 21.61 17.58 9.60
CA LYS A 83 22.26 18.89 9.64
C LYS A 83 21.68 19.85 8.61
N ASP A 84 21.53 19.39 7.38
CA ASP A 84 21.03 20.21 6.27
C ASP A 84 19.57 20.63 6.53
N TYR A 85 18.78 19.80 7.22
CA TYR A 85 17.38 20.09 7.53
C TYR A 85 17.19 20.90 8.84
N TYR A 86 17.82 20.48 9.94
CA TYR A 86 17.62 21.07 11.27
C TYR A 86 18.67 22.11 11.66
N GLY A 87 19.85 22.09 11.04
CA GLY A 87 20.97 22.99 11.29
C GLY A 87 21.90 22.54 12.43
N SER A 88 21.35 22.22 13.60
CA SER A 88 22.10 21.79 14.79
C SER A 88 21.38 20.67 15.54
N TRP A 89 22.11 19.94 16.39
CA TRP A 89 21.55 18.84 17.19
C TRP A 89 20.44 19.30 18.14
N GLU A 90 20.52 20.51 18.70
CA GLU A 90 19.51 21.08 19.60
C GLU A 90 18.17 21.35 18.91
N ARG A 91 18.16 21.37 17.57
CA ARG A 91 16.95 21.56 16.76
C ARG A 91 16.39 20.25 16.22
N VAL A 92 17.10 19.14 16.39
CA VAL A 92 16.65 17.81 16.00
C VAL A 92 15.60 17.35 17.02
N PRO A 93 14.38 16.97 16.59
CA PRO A 93 13.35 16.49 17.50
C PRO A 93 13.76 15.23 18.27
N ASP A 94 13.24 15.09 19.50
CA ASP A 94 13.57 13.97 20.38
C ASP A 94 13.33 12.60 19.74
N TYR A 95 12.27 12.43 18.93
CA TYR A 95 11.97 11.14 18.29
C TYR A 95 13.03 10.75 17.26
N VAL A 96 13.62 11.74 16.58
CA VAL A 96 14.73 11.52 15.64
C VAL A 96 15.97 11.11 16.43
N VAL A 97 16.29 11.81 17.50
CA VAL A 97 17.46 11.49 18.35
C VAL A 97 17.28 10.12 19.01
N ALA A 98 16.09 9.80 19.51
CA ALA A 98 15.75 8.53 20.11
C ALA A 98 15.95 7.37 19.12
N GLU A 99 15.57 7.52 17.84
CA GLU A 99 15.82 6.53 16.78
C GLU A 99 17.33 6.23 16.65
N LEU A 100 18.19 7.27 16.61
CA LEU A 100 19.64 7.09 16.53
C LEU A 100 20.20 6.39 17.76
N ILE A 101 19.78 6.79 18.95
CA ILE A 101 20.24 6.17 20.19
C ILE A 101 19.76 4.71 20.25
N ASN A 102 18.49 4.46 19.96
CA ASN A 102 17.89 3.12 19.99
C ASN A 102 18.55 2.16 19.01
N ASN A 103 18.90 2.61 17.81
CA ASN A 103 19.65 1.80 16.85
C ASN A 103 21.03 1.36 17.40
N ASN A 104 21.57 2.08 18.38
CA ASN A 104 22.84 1.79 19.05
C ASN A 104 22.68 1.16 20.45
N MET A 105 21.43 0.87 20.87
CA MET A 105 21.11 0.17 22.11
C MET A 105 20.71 -1.27 21.80
N ILE A 106 21.57 -2.22 22.19
CA ILE A 106 21.35 -3.65 21.97
C ILE A 106 20.96 -4.33 23.28
N SER A 107 19.84 -5.04 23.28
CA SER A 107 19.27 -5.66 24.50
C SER A 107 20.05 -6.89 25.00
N SER A 108 21.00 -7.41 24.22
CA SER A 108 21.73 -8.64 24.52
C SER A 108 23.22 -8.50 24.21
N PHE A 109 24.03 -8.41 25.26
CA PHE A 109 25.48 -8.38 25.17
C PHE A 109 26.04 -9.72 24.73
N VAL A 110 25.50 -10.85 25.21
CA VAL A 110 26.01 -12.18 24.84
C VAL A 110 25.75 -12.51 23.36
N SER A 111 24.76 -11.87 22.75
CA SER A 111 24.48 -11.93 21.31
C SER A 111 25.33 -10.94 20.50
N SER A 112 26.07 -10.06 21.18
CA SER A 112 26.81 -8.94 20.59
C SER A 112 28.30 -8.96 20.98
N VAL A 113 28.84 -10.14 21.30
CA VAL A 113 30.28 -10.33 21.49
C VAL A 113 31.02 -10.33 20.14
N PRO A 114 32.35 -10.08 20.11
CA PRO A 114 33.11 -9.96 18.86
C PRO A 114 33.06 -11.15 17.88
N SER A 115 32.66 -12.35 18.32
CA SER A 115 32.43 -13.51 17.45
C SER A 115 31.05 -13.53 16.79
N LYS A 116 30.11 -12.72 17.28
CA LYS A 116 28.72 -12.63 16.84
C LYS A 116 28.36 -11.30 16.17
N PHE A 117 29.32 -10.40 15.96
CA PHE A 117 29.07 -9.09 15.33
C PHE A 117 28.33 -9.17 14.00
N GLY A 118 28.55 -10.22 13.21
CA GLY A 118 27.82 -10.44 11.95
C GLY A 118 26.33 -10.75 12.11
N SER A 119 25.87 -11.02 13.33
CA SER A 119 24.47 -11.33 13.66
C SER A 119 23.75 -10.18 14.36
N ILE A 120 24.42 -9.04 14.58
CA ILE A 120 23.78 -7.86 15.16
C ILE A 120 22.94 -7.21 14.07
N MET A 121 21.62 -7.17 14.30
CA MET A 121 20.66 -6.55 13.40
C MET A 121 20.29 -5.14 13.87
N ASN A 122 19.94 -4.28 12.92
CA ASN A 122 19.37 -2.97 13.17
C ASN A 122 17.84 -3.08 13.40
N ASP A 123 17.18 -1.94 13.58
CA ASP A 123 15.73 -1.90 13.82
C ASP A 123 14.88 -2.24 12.58
N ALA A 124 15.50 -2.34 11.39
CA ALA A 124 14.89 -2.88 10.17
C ALA A 124 15.19 -4.38 9.97
N ASN A 125 15.77 -5.04 10.97
CA ASN A 125 16.18 -6.45 10.93
C ASN A 125 17.26 -6.78 9.87
N ASP A 126 17.99 -5.77 9.41
CA ASP A 126 19.14 -5.90 8.53
C ASP A 126 20.45 -5.94 9.34
N PRO A 127 21.51 -6.64 8.90
CA PRO A 127 22.79 -6.65 9.59
C PRO A 127 23.39 -5.25 9.74
N MET A 128 23.72 -4.83 10.98
CA MET A 128 24.37 -3.54 11.26
C MET A 128 25.79 -3.42 10.69
N GLY A 129 26.40 -4.55 10.31
CA GLY A 129 27.74 -4.58 9.73
C GLY A 129 28.83 -4.16 10.71
N VAL A 130 28.66 -4.48 12.00
CA VAL A 130 29.63 -4.18 13.06
C VAL A 130 30.91 -4.99 12.82
N LYS A 131 32.06 -4.34 12.90
CA LYS A 131 33.38 -4.99 12.78
C LYS A 131 34.20 -4.78 14.04
N ARG A 132 35.16 -5.66 14.30
CA ARG A 132 36.12 -5.49 15.40
C ARG A 132 36.91 -4.19 15.28
N SER A 133 37.24 -3.79 14.06
CA SER A 133 37.90 -2.52 13.76
C SER A 133 37.05 -1.29 14.07
N ASP A 134 35.74 -1.45 14.25
CA ASP A 134 34.83 -0.33 14.52
C ASP A 134 34.81 0.02 16.02
N VAL A 135 35.33 -0.88 16.89
CA VAL A 135 35.34 -0.75 18.35
C VAL A 135 36.77 -0.45 18.82
N ASP A 136 36.94 0.70 19.47
CA ASP A 136 38.22 1.13 20.03
C ASP A 136 38.47 0.54 21.42
N SER A 137 37.48 0.64 22.29
CA SER A 137 37.57 0.18 23.68
C SER A 137 36.24 -0.32 24.21
N VAL A 138 36.30 -1.12 25.28
CA VAL A 138 35.13 -1.70 25.95
C VAL A 138 35.18 -1.37 27.43
N TRP A 139 34.06 -0.91 27.99
CA TRP A 139 33.85 -0.84 29.44
C TRP A 139 32.71 -1.74 29.85
N LEU A 140 32.88 -2.42 30.98
CA LEU A 140 31.86 -3.24 31.60
C LEU A 140 31.33 -2.51 32.81
N GLY A 141 30.02 -2.28 32.83
CA GLY A 141 29.26 -1.77 33.96
C GLY A 141 28.51 -2.90 34.67
N CYS A 142 27.85 -2.56 35.77
CA CYS A 142 27.04 -3.53 36.52
C CYS A 142 25.81 -4.01 35.73
N ASN A 143 25.35 -3.28 34.73
CA ASN A 143 24.13 -3.56 33.96
C ASN A 143 24.35 -3.74 32.45
N GLY A 144 25.61 -3.77 32.00
CA GLY A 144 25.88 -3.83 30.57
C GLY A 144 27.32 -3.57 30.17
N ALA A 145 27.53 -3.53 28.85
CA ALA A 145 28.78 -3.13 28.23
C ALA A 145 28.61 -1.83 27.43
N VAL A 146 29.71 -1.08 27.31
CA VAL A 146 29.82 0.07 26.42
C VAL A 146 30.96 -0.19 25.45
N TYR A 147 30.65 -0.18 24.15
CA TYR A 147 31.65 -0.18 23.08
C TYR A 147 31.88 1.26 22.63
N LEU A 148 33.09 1.81 22.83
CA LEU A 148 33.49 3.05 22.15
C LEU A 148 33.68 2.73 20.68
N THR A 149 32.92 3.39 19.81
CA THR A 149 33.01 3.17 18.38
C THR A 149 33.69 4.33 17.67
N ASN A 150 34.47 4.02 16.64
CA ASN A 150 35.11 5.02 15.78
C ASN A 150 34.22 5.47 14.62
N LYS A 151 32.98 4.99 14.57
CA LYS A 151 31.93 5.40 13.63
C LYS A 151 30.56 5.41 14.29
N VAL A 152 29.60 6.08 13.66
CA VAL A 152 28.19 6.05 14.05
C VAL A 152 27.46 4.96 13.26
N PHE A 153 26.73 4.09 13.95
CA PHE A 153 25.79 3.17 13.29
C PHE A 153 24.45 3.90 13.12
N SER A 154 24.20 4.39 11.91
CA SER A 154 23.00 5.16 11.58
C SER A 154 21.77 4.25 11.47
N PRO A 155 20.57 4.72 11.89
CA PRO A 155 19.32 4.07 11.51
C PRO A 155 19.15 4.06 10.00
N THR A 156 18.54 3.00 9.47
CA THR A 156 18.19 2.91 8.04
C THR A 156 17.16 3.95 7.63
N THR A 157 16.25 4.33 8.55
CA THR A 157 15.27 5.41 8.38
C THR A 157 15.89 6.74 7.91
N TYR A 158 17.19 6.98 8.16
CA TYR A 158 17.86 8.23 7.78
C TYR A 158 18.31 8.27 6.32
N VAL A 159 18.35 7.11 5.67
CA VAL A 159 18.86 6.95 4.31
C VAL A 159 17.86 6.22 3.41
N SER A 160 16.65 5.98 3.92
CA SER A 160 15.58 5.26 3.22
C SER A 160 14.52 6.21 2.69
N VAL A 161 13.65 5.71 1.81
CA VAL A 161 12.48 6.44 1.29
C VAL A 161 11.50 6.90 2.38
N LEU A 162 11.56 6.34 3.59
CA LEU A 162 10.77 6.82 4.73
C LEU A 162 11.29 8.14 5.31
N PHE A 163 12.57 8.46 5.09
CA PHE A 163 13.24 9.61 5.70
C PHE A 163 12.44 10.92 5.61
N PRO A 164 11.90 11.34 4.45
CA PRO A 164 11.23 12.63 4.35
C PRO A 164 9.98 12.73 5.23
N ALA A 165 9.16 11.67 5.29
CA ALA A 165 8.02 11.61 6.20
C ALA A 165 8.47 11.53 7.67
N PHE A 166 9.61 10.88 7.93
CA PHE A 166 10.15 10.78 9.27
C PHE A 166 10.50 12.15 9.85
N ILE A 167 11.23 12.99 9.11
CA ILE A 167 11.73 14.30 9.60
C ILE A 167 10.77 15.48 9.38
N ASN A 168 9.85 15.41 8.42
CA ASN A 168 8.97 16.52 8.10
C ASN A 168 7.65 16.45 8.88
N GLN A 169 7.44 17.41 9.78
CA GLN A 169 6.22 17.49 10.59
C GLN A 169 4.94 17.71 9.77
N THR A 170 5.05 18.20 8.53
CA THR A 170 3.89 18.32 7.62
C THR A 170 3.44 16.98 7.04
N MET A 171 4.11 15.88 7.35
CA MET A 171 3.82 14.52 6.87
C MET A 171 3.63 13.54 8.05
N ASN A 172 3.41 14.07 9.26
CA ASN A 172 3.34 13.26 10.47
C ASN A 172 2.15 12.28 10.49
N ILE A 173 1.08 12.55 9.74
CA ILE A 173 -0.04 11.61 9.56
C ILE A 173 0.43 10.40 8.76
N MET A 174 1.11 10.60 7.62
CA MET A 174 1.68 9.50 6.84
C MET A 174 2.73 8.73 7.62
N ARG A 175 3.60 9.42 8.36
CA ARG A 175 4.56 8.76 9.26
C ARG A 175 3.85 7.88 10.28
N TRP A 176 2.83 8.40 10.96
CA TRP A 176 2.06 7.64 11.93
C TRP A 176 1.42 6.41 11.28
N GLY A 177 0.79 6.57 10.11
CA GLY A 177 0.22 5.46 9.33
C GLY A 177 1.26 4.39 9.00
N VAL A 178 2.46 4.79 8.54
CA VAL A 178 3.55 3.85 8.21
C VAL A 178 3.91 2.97 9.41
N TYR A 179 4.08 3.54 10.60
CA TYR A 179 4.43 2.75 11.79
C TYR A 179 3.24 1.92 12.31
N LYS A 180 2.01 2.47 12.29
CA LYS A 180 0.81 1.75 12.74
C LYS A 180 0.48 0.54 11.89
N CYS A 181 0.59 0.69 10.56
CA CYS A 181 0.34 -0.38 9.60
C CYS A 181 1.61 -1.22 9.34
N GLN A 182 2.70 -0.99 10.09
CA GLN A 182 3.98 -1.72 10.00
C GLN A 182 4.66 -1.67 8.62
N TYR A 183 4.39 -0.63 7.82
CA TYR A 183 5.05 -0.44 6.53
C TYR A 183 6.49 0.06 6.66
N ASN A 184 6.91 0.49 7.86
CA ASN A 184 8.28 0.90 8.13
C ASN A 184 9.29 -0.21 7.82
N VAL A 185 8.94 -1.49 8.00
CA VAL A 185 9.84 -2.62 7.73
C VAL A 185 10.21 -2.71 6.24
N TYR A 186 9.26 -2.40 5.35
CA TYR A 186 9.49 -2.39 3.91
C TYR A 186 10.23 -1.11 3.50
N LEU A 187 9.69 0.05 3.90
CA LEU A 187 10.21 1.34 3.46
C LEU A 187 11.63 1.63 3.98
N ASN A 188 12.06 0.98 5.06
CA ASN A 188 13.42 1.06 5.58
C ASN A 188 14.36 -0.04 5.06
N SER A 189 13.85 -1.07 4.37
CA SER A 189 14.69 -2.14 3.85
C SER A 189 15.58 -1.61 2.72
N LEU A 190 16.90 -1.78 2.87
CA LEU A 190 17.86 -1.34 1.86
C LEU A 190 18.10 -2.37 0.74
N ASN A 191 17.47 -3.55 0.85
CA ASN A 191 17.63 -4.64 -0.11
C ASN A 191 16.67 -4.55 -1.30
N SER A 192 15.70 -3.63 -1.24
CA SER A 192 14.68 -3.40 -2.26
C SER A 192 14.67 -1.92 -2.65
N THR A 193 14.26 -1.62 -3.88
CA THR A 193 14.05 -0.25 -4.34
C THR A 193 12.58 0.10 -4.23
N TYR A 194 12.28 1.30 -3.73
CA TYR A 194 10.92 1.80 -3.53
C TYR A 194 10.73 3.18 -4.16
N SER A 195 9.52 3.42 -4.63
CA SER A 195 9.02 4.75 -4.95
C SER A 195 7.86 5.05 -4.01
N PHE A 196 8.08 5.95 -3.06
CA PHE A 196 7.09 6.28 -2.01
C PHE A 196 6.48 7.67 -2.24
N PHE A 197 5.21 7.71 -2.60
CA PHE A 197 4.46 8.96 -2.75
C PHE A 197 3.89 9.38 -1.39
N ILE A 198 4.26 10.56 -0.91
CA ILE A 198 3.94 11.02 0.44
C ILE A 198 2.97 12.19 0.36
N PRO A 199 1.66 11.96 0.53
CA PRO A 199 0.71 13.04 0.72
C PRO A 199 1.01 13.74 2.04
N ASN A 200 1.20 15.06 2.00
CA ASN A 200 1.34 15.83 3.22
C ASN A 200 -0.01 15.96 3.94
N ASN A 201 0.00 16.46 5.17
CA ASN A 201 -1.20 16.61 5.99
C ASN A 201 -2.29 17.49 5.33
N LYS A 202 -1.90 18.47 4.50
CA LYS A 202 -2.85 19.31 3.77
C LYS A 202 -3.57 18.50 2.69
N SER A 203 -2.85 17.71 1.92
CA SER A 203 -3.43 16.86 0.88
C SER A 203 -4.37 15.81 1.46
N LEU A 204 -4.08 15.28 2.66
CA LEU A 204 -4.95 14.35 3.39
C LEU A 204 -6.26 14.97 3.91
N LEU A 205 -6.54 16.24 3.61
CA LEU A 205 -7.87 16.85 3.79
C LEU A 205 -8.81 16.58 2.62
N GLU A 206 -8.30 16.02 1.51
CA GLU A 206 -9.04 15.79 0.27
C GLU A 206 -9.17 14.29 -0.04
N TYR A 207 -9.12 13.42 0.98
CA TYR A 207 -9.23 11.98 0.77
C TYR A 207 -10.68 11.52 0.72
N VAL A 208 -11.13 11.08 -0.45
CA VAL A 208 -12.47 10.51 -0.64
C VAL A 208 -12.50 9.09 -0.05
N ASP A 209 -13.42 8.84 0.89
CA ASP A 209 -13.55 7.57 1.60
C ASP A 209 -14.16 6.48 0.69
N PRO A 210 -13.43 5.41 0.33
CA PRO A 210 -13.99 4.37 -0.51
C PRO A 210 -15.09 3.54 0.18
N CYS A 211 -15.19 3.53 1.51
CA CYS A 211 -16.32 2.92 2.21
C CYS A 211 -17.65 3.68 1.99
N SER A 212 -17.58 4.91 1.48
CA SER A 212 -18.76 5.72 1.17
C SER A 212 -19.33 5.50 -0.22
N TYR A 213 -18.64 4.78 -1.11
CA TYR A 213 -19.10 4.58 -2.49
C TYR A 213 -20.42 3.82 -2.59
N GLY A 214 -20.67 2.86 -1.68
CA GLY A 214 -21.95 2.17 -1.58
C GLY A 214 -23.02 2.91 -0.75
N LYS A 215 -22.73 4.11 -0.23
CA LYS A 215 -23.67 4.92 0.57
C LYS A 215 -24.46 5.88 -0.32
N SER A 216 -25.52 6.48 0.23
CA SER A 216 -26.33 7.48 -0.48
C SER A 216 -25.59 8.80 -0.78
N SER A 217 -24.50 9.07 -0.07
CA SER A 217 -23.63 10.21 -0.29
C SER A 217 -22.18 9.77 -0.12
N THR A 218 -21.34 10.14 -1.07
CA THR A 218 -19.89 10.00 -0.96
C THR A 218 -19.39 10.89 0.17
N GLN A 219 -18.34 10.45 0.86
CA GLN A 219 -17.78 11.11 2.03
C GLN A 219 -16.29 11.40 1.84
N LEU A 220 -15.83 12.49 2.43
CA LEU A 220 -14.42 12.85 2.57
C LEU A 220 -13.97 12.57 4.02
N PHE A 221 -12.80 11.98 4.16
CA PHE A 221 -12.08 11.92 5.41
C PHE A 221 -11.04 13.03 5.43
N ARG A 222 -11.13 13.89 6.43
CA ARG A 222 -10.14 14.94 6.70
C ARG A 222 -9.29 14.52 7.86
N PHE A 223 -8.08 14.05 7.57
CA PHE A 223 -7.16 13.59 8.62
C PHE A 223 -6.49 14.76 9.32
N HIS A 224 -6.27 14.60 10.62
CA HIS A 224 -5.65 15.57 11.50
C HIS A 224 -4.62 14.88 12.40
N TYR A 225 -3.62 15.65 12.83
CA TYR A 225 -2.63 15.20 13.80
C TYR A 225 -2.60 16.09 15.03
N ASP A 226 -2.59 15.50 16.21
CA ASP A 226 -2.41 16.16 17.50
C ASP A 226 -1.35 15.42 18.33
N GLY A 227 -0.10 15.89 18.24
CA GLY A 227 1.03 15.32 18.96
C GLY A 227 0.99 15.53 20.48
N SER A 228 0.05 16.34 21.00
CA SER A 228 -0.12 16.53 22.44
C SER A 228 -0.82 15.36 23.13
N LYS A 229 -1.46 14.47 22.35
CA LYS A 229 -2.18 13.32 22.90
C LYS A 229 -1.22 12.32 23.55
N PRO A 230 -1.49 11.90 24.81
CA PRO A 230 -0.66 10.93 25.51
C PRO A 230 -0.81 9.53 24.92
N ASP A 231 -2.03 9.13 24.52
CA ASP A 231 -2.25 7.91 23.77
C ASP A 231 -1.89 8.15 22.30
N ASP A 232 -0.98 7.34 21.79
CA ASP A 232 -0.54 7.41 20.40
C ASP A 232 -1.67 7.06 19.41
N ASN A 233 -2.67 6.29 19.84
CA ASN A 233 -3.85 5.98 19.03
C ASN A 233 -4.77 7.18 18.79
N ASP A 234 -4.72 8.19 19.68
CA ASP A 234 -5.52 9.41 19.58
C ASP A 234 -4.82 10.53 18.80
N ARG A 235 -3.53 10.35 18.46
CA ARG A 235 -2.72 11.39 17.80
C ARG A 235 -3.15 11.63 16.36
N VAL A 236 -3.76 10.66 15.70
CA VAL A 236 -4.35 10.83 14.37
C VAL A 236 -5.84 10.54 14.45
N TRP A 237 -6.64 11.45 13.92
CA TRP A 237 -8.09 11.29 13.83
C TRP A 237 -8.58 11.88 12.50
N ALA A 238 -9.78 11.50 12.08
CA ALA A 238 -10.39 12.05 10.87
C ALA A 238 -11.81 12.56 11.13
N SER A 239 -12.12 13.76 10.63
CA SER A 239 -13.51 14.21 10.51
C SER A 239 -14.12 13.69 9.21
N ILE A 240 -15.42 13.41 9.23
CA ILE A 240 -16.18 12.86 8.11
C ILE A 240 -17.11 13.95 7.56
N TRP A 241 -17.08 14.14 6.25
CA TRP A 241 -17.83 15.19 5.56
C TRP A 241 -18.58 14.59 4.37
N ASN A 242 -19.82 15.02 4.12
CA ASN A 242 -20.48 14.69 2.86
C ASN A 242 -19.78 15.43 1.70
N TYR A 243 -19.65 14.74 0.58
CA TYR A 243 -18.95 15.23 -0.60
C TYR A 243 -19.75 14.96 -1.86
N ASP A 244 -19.94 15.99 -2.68
CA ASP A 244 -20.51 15.86 -4.00
C ASP A 244 -19.39 15.68 -5.03
N THR A 245 -19.30 14.46 -5.57
CA THR A 245 -18.29 14.10 -6.57
C THR A 245 -18.43 14.80 -7.92
N LEU A 246 -19.59 15.40 -8.22
CA LEU A 246 -19.84 16.10 -9.50
C LEU A 246 -19.46 17.58 -9.41
N THR A 247 -19.75 18.22 -8.28
CA THR A 247 -19.51 19.66 -8.09
C THR A 247 -18.22 19.95 -7.34
N GLY A 248 -17.68 18.97 -6.62
CA GLY A 248 -16.55 19.15 -5.70
C GLY A 248 -16.93 19.84 -4.40
N GLU A 249 -18.23 20.04 -4.12
CA GLU A 249 -18.68 20.71 -2.91
C GLU A 249 -18.56 19.80 -1.68
N VAL A 250 -17.97 20.36 -0.61
CA VAL A 250 -17.87 19.71 0.70
C VAL A 250 -18.93 20.32 1.62
N GLY A 251 -19.82 19.47 2.15
CA GLY A 251 -20.88 19.88 3.07
C GLY A 251 -20.37 20.22 4.47
N ASP A 252 -21.26 20.11 5.47
CA ASP A 252 -20.87 20.18 6.89
C ASP A 252 -20.31 18.84 7.39
N SER A 253 -19.55 18.89 8.49
CA SER A 253 -19.06 17.70 9.18
C SER A 253 -20.23 16.90 9.75
N ILE A 254 -20.24 15.60 9.50
CA ILE A 254 -21.26 14.66 9.96
C ILE A 254 -20.77 13.75 11.10
N GLY A 255 -19.50 13.87 11.49
CA GLY A 255 -18.94 13.11 12.61
C GLY A 255 -17.42 12.94 12.53
N CYS A 256 -16.91 12.03 13.34
CA CYS A 256 -15.52 11.60 13.34
C CYS A 256 -15.42 10.09 13.10
N ALA A 257 -14.39 9.68 12.39
CA ALA A 257 -14.06 8.27 12.18
C ALA A 257 -13.59 7.62 13.49
N SER A 258 -13.89 6.33 13.67
CA SER A 258 -13.27 5.54 14.75
C SER A 258 -11.79 5.31 14.48
N TYR A 259 -11.05 4.87 15.51
CA TYR A 259 -9.64 4.49 15.38
C TYR A 259 -9.43 3.42 14.30
N GLU A 260 -10.28 2.39 14.27
CA GLU A 260 -10.23 1.30 13.29
C GLU A 260 -10.43 1.82 11.87
N GLN A 261 -11.36 2.76 11.68
CA GLN A 261 -11.58 3.40 10.38
C GLN A 261 -10.37 4.25 9.96
N VAL A 262 -9.76 4.99 10.88
CA VAL A 262 -8.55 5.79 10.58
C VAL A 262 -7.41 4.88 10.12
N VAL A 263 -7.15 3.78 10.84
CA VAL A 263 -6.11 2.81 10.48
C VAL A 263 -6.42 2.15 9.13
N ASP A 264 -7.66 1.70 8.93
CA ASP A 264 -8.13 1.08 7.69
C ASP A 264 -7.92 1.99 6.46
N ARG A 265 -8.29 3.27 6.57
CA ARG A 265 -8.11 4.23 5.46
C ARG A 265 -6.66 4.63 5.25
N LEU A 266 -5.84 4.74 6.29
CA LEU A 266 -4.40 4.99 6.14
C LEU A 266 -3.67 3.80 5.54
N GLN A 267 -4.10 2.57 5.83
CA GLN A 267 -3.57 1.37 5.18
C GLN A 267 -3.86 1.41 3.67
N ASP A 268 -5.10 1.67 3.26
CA ASP A 268 -5.46 1.80 1.84
C ASP A 268 -4.69 2.95 1.17
N ILE A 269 -4.49 4.09 1.84
CA ILE A 269 -3.62 5.14 1.33
C ILE A 269 -2.20 4.59 1.10
N LEU A 270 -1.56 3.99 2.10
CA LEU A 270 -0.19 3.44 1.97
C LEU A 270 -0.08 2.43 0.82
N GLU A 271 -1.03 1.53 0.72
CA GLU A 271 -1.12 0.49 -0.32
C GLU A 271 -1.16 1.08 -1.73
N ASN A 272 -1.78 2.25 -1.93
CA ASN A 272 -1.84 2.93 -3.23
C ASN A 272 -0.72 3.97 -3.45
N HIS A 273 0.13 4.19 -2.45
CA HIS A 273 1.19 5.22 -2.49
C HIS A 273 2.61 4.64 -2.49
N ILE A 274 2.74 3.31 -2.43
CA ILE A 274 4.03 2.63 -2.43
C ILE A 274 4.13 1.75 -3.68
N VAL A 275 5.15 2.00 -4.51
CA VAL A 275 5.56 1.12 -5.60
C VAL A 275 6.87 0.45 -5.23
N VAL A 276 6.96 -0.87 -5.39
CA VAL A 276 8.21 -1.61 -5.30
C VAL A 276 8.91 -1.52 -6.66
N GLY A 277 9.90 -0.64 -6.77
CA GLY A 277 10.61 -0.33 -8.01
C GLY A 277 10.88 1.18 -8.20
N ASP A 278 11.51 1.51 -9.32
CA ASP A 278 11.81 2.88 -9.73
C ASP A 278 10.78 3.36 -10.78
N VAL A 279 9.96 4.34 -10.41
CA VAL A 279 8.95 4.95 -11.31
C VAL A 279 9.55 5.92 -12.34
N THR A 280 10.88 5.98 -12.44
CA THR A 280 11.60 6.80 -13.43
C THR A 280 12.25 5.95 -14.53
N ASP A 281 12.00 4.64 -14.55
CA ASP A 281 12.59 3.68 -15.47
C ASP A 281 12.07 3.76 -16.93
N GLY A 282 11.16 4.70 -17.21
CA GLY A 282 10.65 5.00 -18.55
C GLY A 282 9.28 4.40 -18.87
N HIS A 283 8.67 3.66 -17.94
CA HIS A 283 7.27 3.22 -18.06
C HIS A 283 6.29 4.33 -17.61
N THR A 284 5.01 4.12 -17.92
CA THR A 284 3.92 5.04 -17.59
C THR A 284 3.03 4.50 -16.47
N TYR A 285 2.85 3.18 -16.40
CA TYR A 285 2.00 2.54 -15.40
C TYR A 285 2.81 1.64 -14.47
N TYR A 286 2.54 1.78 -13.17
CA TYR A 286 3.27 1.09 -12.11
C TYR A 286 2.31 0.47 -11.11
N ARG A 287 2.59 -0.79 -10.73
CA ARG A 287 1.83 -1.52 -9.72
C ARG A 287 2.21 -1.04 -8.32
N THR A 288 1.22 -0.70 -7.51
CA THR A 288 1.40 -0.38 -6.10
C THR A 288 1.37 -1.64 -5.23
N MET A 289 1.81 -1.54 -3.97
CA MET A 289 1.74 -2.65 -3.01
C MET A 289 0.30 -3.15 -2.77
N GLY A 290 -0.69 -2.28 -2.92
CA GLY A 290 -2.13 -2.60 -2.85
C GLY A 290 -2.69 -3.31 -4.06
N GLY A 291 -1.87 -3.62 -5.07
CA GLY A 291 -2.30 -4.32 -6.26
C GLY A 291 -2.97 -3.43 -7.32
N SER A 292 -3.18 -2.14 -7.07
CA SER A 292 -3.69 -1.19 -8.07
C SER A 292 -2.56 -0.58 -8.90
N GLU A 293 -2.89 0.02 -10.05
CA GLU A 293 -1.93 0.76 -10.87
C GLU A 293 -2.06 2.26 -10.68
N ILE A 294 -0.91 2.93 -10.70
CA ILE A 294 -0.80 4.38 -10.82
C ILE A 294 -0.21 4.74 -12.18
N ARG A 295 -0.61 5.89 -12.72
CA ARG A 295 0.01 6.53 -13.88
C ARG A 295 1.01 7.56 -13.40
N VAL A 296 2.23 7.52 -13.95
CA VAL A 296 3.28 8.49 -13.67
C VAL A 296 3.69 9.13 -15.00
N ASP A 297 3.52 10.44 -15.11
CA ASP A 297 3.77 11.19 -16.32
C ASP A 297 4.78 12.31 -16.07
N HIS A 298 5.34 12.84 -17.16
CA HIS A 298 6.25 13.99 -17.15
C HIS A 298 7.46 13.83 -16.20
N VAL A 299 7.94 12.60 -16.01
CA VAL A 299 9.07 12.27 -15.11
C VAL A 299 10.28 13.18 -15.34
N ALA A 300 10.64 13.43 -16.61
CA ALA A 300 11.78 14.27 -16.97
C ALA A 300 11.65 15.74 -16.54
N ALA A 301 10.43 16.22 -16.26
CA ALA A 301 10.20 17.57 -15.74
C ALA A 301 10.52 17.68 -14.24
N GLY A 302 10.64 16.56 -13.53
CA GLY A 302 11.06 16.50 -12.13
C GLY A 302 10.14 17.27 -11.18
N LYS A 303 10.72 17.89 -10.16
CA LYS A 303 9.98 18.66 -9.14
C LYS A 303 9.02 19.70 -9.77
N ASN A 304 7.77 19.69 -9.33
CA ASN A 304 6.64 20.50 -9.79
C ASN A 304 6.21 20.29 -11.26
N GLY A 305 6.90 19.45 -12.03
CA GLY A 305 6.53 19.12 -13.41
C GLY A 305 6.04 17.68 -13.58
N MET A 306 6.60 16.75 -12.82
CA MET A 306 6.17 15.35 -12.74
C MET A 306 4.78 15.26 -12.12
N THR A 307 3.94 14.37 -12.67
CA THR A 307 2.58 14.14 -12.20
C THR A 307 2.35 12.66 -11.90
N VAL A 308 1.53 12.38 -10.90
CA VAL A 308 1.07 11.02 -10.58
C VAL A 308 -0.45 11.00 -10.48
N SER A 309 -1.07 9.91 -10.92
CA SER A 309 -2.52 9.72 -10.93
C SER A 309 -2.86 8.30 -10.47
N GLY A 310 -3.79 8.18 -9.52
CA GLY A 310 -4.45 6.91 -9.20
C GLY A 310 -5.59 6.62 -10.16
N SER A 311 -6.28 5.50 -9.97
CA SER A 311 -7.32 5.07 -10.91
C SER A 311 -8.49 6.04 -11.05
N TRP A 312 -8.85 6.78 -10.00
CA TRP A 312 -9.86 7.83 -10.13
C TRP A 312 -9.35 8.97 -11.03
N GLN A 313 -8.17 9.51 -10.71
CA GLN A 313 -7.55 10.59 -11.47
C GLN A 313 -7.33 10.19 -12.94
N VAL A 314 -6.89 8.96 -13.22
CA VAL A 314 -6.71 8.47 -14.60
C VAL A 314 -8.04 8.46 -15.37
N ASN A 315 -9.14 8.06 -14.72
CA ASN A 315 -10.43 7.97 -15.38
C ASN A 315 -11.03 9.35 -15.71
N GLU A 316 -10.79 10.33 -14.84
CA GLU A 316 -11.24 11.73 -15.00
C GLU A 316 -10.26 12.61 -15.81
N ASP A 317 -9.16 12.02 -16.31
CA ASP A 317 -8.06 12.73 -17.00
C ASP A 317 -7.41 13.84 -16.14
N GLU A 318 -7.29 13.57 -14.85
CA GLU A 318 -6.64 14.40 -13.85
C GLU A 318 -5.28 13.85 -13.41
N GLY A 319 -4.57 14.62 -12.59
CA GLY A 319 -3.36 14.19 -11.90
C GLY A 319 -2.95 15.13 -10.78
N THR A 320 -2.10 14.64 -9.88
CA THR A 320 -1.51 15.45 -8.80
C THR A 320 -0.02 15.68 -9.09
N ALA A 321 0.43 16.93 -8.90
CA ALA A 321 1.82 17.29 -9.13
C ALA A 321 2.71 16.75 -8.01
N VAL A 322 3.89 16.27 -8.38
CA VAL A 322 4.96 15.92 -7.44
C VAL A 322 5.69 17.19 -7.04
N ASN A 323 5.52 17.62 -5.79
CA ASN A 323 6.00 18.91 -5.31
C ASN A 323 7.46 18.90 -4.83
N ASP A 324 7.97 17.76 -4.40
CA ASP A 324 9.37 17.55 -4.01
C ASP A 324 9.77 16.10 -4.27
N ILE A 325 11.07 15.87 -4.51
CA ILE A 325 11.66 14.56 -4.75
C ILE A 325 12.88 14.40 -3.86
N TYR A 326 12.96 13.29 -3.15
CA TYR A 326 14.08 12.93 -2.28
C TYR A 326 14.74 11.65 -2.80
N ASP A 327 16.00 11.75 -3.21
CA ASP A 327 16.82 10.57 -3.54
C ASP A 327 17.36 9.93 -2.27
N GLN A 328 17.19 8.62 -2.15
CA GLN A 328 17.57 7.81 -0.99
C GLN A 328 18.29 6.54 -1.43
N GLN A 329 18.94 5.85 -0.49
CA GLN A 329 19.72 4.66 -0.84
C GLN A 329 18.85 3.53 -1.39
N ASN A 330 17.61 3.41 -0.93
CA ASN A 330 16.66 2.38 -1.34
C ASN A 330 15.55 2.91 -2.25
N GLY A 331 15.80 4.00 -2.99
CA GLY A 331 14.89 4.53 -3.99
C GLY A 331 14.57 6.01 -3.82
N ARG A 332 13.33 6.42 -4.10
CA ARG A 332 12.92 7.83 -4.07
C ARG A 332 11.60 8.05 -3.34
N SER A 333 11.47 9.22 -2.73
CA SER A 333 10.20 9.69 -2.18
C SER A 333 9.69 10.92 -2.93
N TYR A 334 8.38 11.00 -3.14
CA TYR A 334 7.71 12.00 -3.97
C TYR A 334 6.62 12.68 -3.15
N VAL A 335 6.78 13.97 -2.83
CA VAL A 335 5.83 14.67 -1.97
C VAL A 335 4.64 15.19 -2.76
N LEU A 336 3.43 14.98 -2.24
CA LEU A 336 2.17 15.47 -2.80
C LEU A 336 1.54 16.49 -1.85
N ASN A 337 1.36 17.74 -2.31
CA ASN A 337 0.82 18.82 -1.49
C ASN A 337 -0.63 19.18 -1.81
N ASN A 338 -1.16 18.70 -2.94
CA ASN A 338 -2.49 19.08 -3.43
C ASN A 338 -3.55 18.06 -2.98
N GLN A 339 -3.40 16.81 -3.42
CA GLN A 339 -4.30 15.71 -3.10
C GLN A 339 -3.53 14.38 -3.09
N PRO A 340 -3.99 13.36 -2.34
CA PRO A 340 -3.44 12.01 -2.41
C PRO A 340 -3.74 11.36 -3.76
N ILE A 341 -3.07 10.24 -4.03
CA ILE A 341 -3.44 9.30 -5.08
C ILE A 341 -4.78 8.68 -4.67
N MET A 342 -5.78 8.76 -5.53
CA MET A 342 -7.14 8.30 -5.26
C MET A 342 -7.55 7.14 -6.16
N CYS A 343 -8.29 6.21 -5.57
CA CYS A 343 -8.86 5.08 -6.29
C CYS A 343 -10.28 5.37 -6.77
N THR A 344 -10.57 4.88 -7.98
CA THR A 344 -11.89 5.01 -8.61
C THR A 344 -12.98 4.31 -7.82
N ARG A 345 -14.21 4.87 -7.89
CA ARG A 345 -15.43 4.19 -7.45
C ARG A 345 -16.02 3.25 -8.51
N MET A 346 -15.54 3.36 -9.74
CA MET A 346 -16.12 2.67 -10.88
C MET A 346 -15.81 1.17 -10.81
N THR A 347 -16.85 0.35 -10.86
CA THR A 347 -16.71 -1.09 -11.09
C THR A 347 -16.50 -1.38 -12.58
N VAL A 348 -16.22 -2.64 -12.94
CA VAL A 348 -16.18 -3.02 -14.37
C VAL A 348 -17.52 -2.72 -15.04
N ARG A 349 -18.64 -2.97 -14.35
CA ARG A 349 -19.98 -2.65 -14.87
C ARG A 349 -20.14 -1.16 -15.18
N ASP A 350 -19.66 -0.28 -14.29
CA ASP A 350 -19.74 1.16 -14.51
C ASP A 350 -18.95 1.57 -15.76
N ILE A 351 -17.72 1.07 -15.93
CA ILE A 351 -16.92 1.33 -17.14
C ILE A 351 -17.64 0.87 -18.40
N LEU A 352 -18.17 -0.35 -18.39
CA LEU A 352 -18.90 -0.92 -19.53
C LEU A 352 -20.14 -0.08 -19.88
N SER A 353 -20.79 0.52 -18.89
CA SER A 353 -22.00 1.33 -19.09
C SER A 353 -21.75 2.74 -19.65
N GLN A 354 -20.51 3.24 -19.57
CA GLN A 354 -20.17 4.61 -20.00
C GLN A 354 -19.93 4.74 -21.51
N HIS A 355 -19.75 3.63 -22.22
CA HIS A 355 -19.37 3.62 -23.62
C HIS A 355 -20.23 2.66 -24.43
N ASP A 356 -20.85 3.17 -25.50
CA ASP A 356 -21.71 2.38 -26.39
C ASP A 356 -20.95 1.22 -27.03
N GLU A 357 -19.64 1.36 -27.23
CA GLU A 357 -18.73 0.34 -27.78
C GLU A 357 -18.69 -0.96 -26.97
N TYR A 358 -19.13 -0.94 -25.71
CA TYR A 358 -19.19 -2.08 -24.80
C TYR A 358 -20.58 -2.67 -24.63
N SER A 359 -21.62 -2.04 -25.20
CA SER A 359 -23.03 -2.34 -24.91
C SER A 359 -23.41 -3.80 -25.12
N LYS A 360 -22.90 -4.47 -26.17
CA LYS A 360 -23.22 -5.89 -26.41
C LYS A 360 -22.58 -6.84 -25.41
N PHE A 361 -21.37 -6.53 -24.94
CA PHE A 361 -20.72 -7.31 -23.89
C PHE A 361 -21.41 -7.08 -22.54
N LEU A 362 -21.80 -5.84 -22.24
CA LEU A 362 -22.56 -5.49 -21.05
C LEU A 362 -23.92 -6.22 -21.01
N GLU A 363 -24.64 -6.27 -22.13
CA GLU A 363 -25.90 -7.00 -22.27
C GLU A 363 -25.73 -8.49 -21.89
N LEU A 364 -24.64 -9.11 -22.32
CA LEU A 364 -24.32 -10.49 -21.95
C LEU A 364 -23.99 -10.62 -20.45
N MET A 365 -23.20 -9.70 -19.91
CA MET A 365 -22.83 -9.69 -18.48
C MET A 365 -24.04 -9.49 -17.56
N ASP A 366 -24.96 -8.58 -17.88
CA ASP A 366 -26.14 -8.28 -17.07
C ASP A 366 -27.05 -9.51 -16.88
N GLY A 367 -27.20 -10.36 -17.91
CA GLY A 367 -27.98 -11.60 -17.84
C GLY A 367 -27.24 -12.82 -17.24
N SER A 368 -25.93 -12.70 -16.99
CA SER A 368 -25.06 -13.86 -16.67
C SER A 368 -25.11 -14.34 -15.22
N GLY A 369 -25.58 -13.47 -14.30
CA GLY A 369 -25.45 -13.72 -12.86
C GLY A 369 -24.02 -13.59 -12.33
N LEU A 370 -23.06 -13.12 -13.14
CA LEU A 370 -21.71 -12.80 -12.68
C LEU A 370 -21.64 -11.46 -11.94
N PHE A 371 -22.64 -10.59 -12.09
CA PHE A 371 -22.72 -9.36 -11.32
C PHE A 371 -23.37 -9.56 -9.96
N GLU A 372 -22.82 -8.93 -8.94
CA GLU A 372 -23.31 -8.98 -7.56
C GLU A 372 -23.16 -7.64 -6.84
N THR A 373 -23.98 -7.44 -5.82
CA THR A 373 -23.92 -6.27 -4.92
C THR A 373 -23.66 -6.66 -3.47
N ILE A 374 -23.67 -7.97 -3.16
CA ILE A 374 -23.31 -8.54 -1.87
C ILE A 374 -22.55 -9.84 -2.12
N HIS A 375 -21.25 -9.84 -1.86
CA HIS A 375 -20.39 -11.01 -1.96
C HIS A 375 -20.70 -12.01 -0.85
N ASN A 376 -20.92 -13.28 -1.22
CA ASN A 376 -21.23 -14.40 -0.32
C ASN A 376 -22.35 -14.15 0.70
N GLY A 377 -23.26 -13.20 0.42
CA GLY A 377 -24.32 -12.78 1.34
C GLY A 377 -23.83 -12.09 2.62
N ARG A 378 -22.56 -11.69 2.69
CA ARG A 378 -21.92 -11.13 3.89
C ARG A 378 -21.27 -9.78 3.69
N ASN A 379 -20.71 -9.51 2.51
CA ASN A 379 -19.92 -8.32 2.26
C ASN A 379 -20.58 -7.50 1.15
N ALA A 380 -21.20 -6.38 1.52
CA ALA A 380 -21.76 -5.45 0.57
C ALA A 380 -20.66 -4.89 -0.31
N CYS A 381 -21.01 -4.64 -1.56
CA CYS A 381 -20.12 -4.11 -2.57
C CYS A 381 -20.24 -2.58 -2.65
N GLY A 382 -19.15 -1.90 -3.04
CA GLY A 382 -19.16 -0.46 -3.33
C GLY A 382 -20.01 -0.08 -4.55
N GLY A 383 -20.23 -1.02 -5.45
CA GLY A 383 -21.08 -0.90 -6.62
C GLY A 383 -21.55 -2.29 -7.06
N THR A 384 -21.73 -2.48 -8.37
CA THR A 384 -22.00 -3.81 -8.92
C THR A 384 -20.69 -4.47 -9.33
N ASN A 385 -20.22 -5.42 -8.52
CA ASN A 385 -18.96 -6.14 -8.68
C ASN A 385 -19.13 -7.41 -9.52
N ILE A 386 -18.01 -7.98 -9.98
CA ILE A 386 -17.92 -9.29 -10.63
C ILE A 386 -17.65 -10.36 -9.56
N SER A 387 -18.52 -11.37 -9.48
CA SER A 387 -18.51 -12.40 -8.44
C SER A 387 -17.32 -13.35 -8.46
N VAL A 388 -16.59 -13.41 -9.58
CA VAL A 388 -15.37 -14.22 -9.71
C VAL A 388 -14.10 -13.45 -9.32
N PHE A 389 -14.19 -12.16 -8.98
CA PHE A 389 -13.07 -11.41 -8.43
C PHE A 389 -12.89 -11.70 -6.95
N ASN A 390 -11.64 -11.95 -6.56
CA ASN A 390 -11.24 -12.25 -5.20
C ASN A 390 -9.93 -11.55 -4.85
N THR A 391 -9.95 -10.42 -4.14
CA THR A 391 -8.81 -9.61 -3.62
C THR A 391 -7.60 -9.30 -4.52
N TYR A 392 -7.62 -9.68 -5.80
CA TYR A 392 -6.49 -9.58 -6.73
C TYR A 392 -6.74 -8.53 -7.83
N HIS A 393 -6.02 -8.65 -8.93
CA HIS A 393 -6.02 -7.71 -10.03
C HIS A 393 -6.26 -8.44 -11.35
N TYR A 394 -7.13 -7.89 -12.20
CA TYR A 394 -7.69 -8.60 -13.36
C TYR A 394 -7.61 -7.77 -14.64
N THR A 395 -7.58 -8.46 -15.78
CA THR A 395 -7.79 -7.86 -17.11
C THR A 395 -9.11 -8.33 -17.69
N VAL A 396 -9.96 -7.40 -18.13
CA VAL A 396 -11.23 -7.69 -18.82
C VAL A 396 -11.10 -7.28 -20.27
N TYR A 397 -11.12 -8.25 -21.17
CA TYR A 397 -11.08 -8.01 -22.60
C TYR A 397 -12.48 -7.95 -23.18
N VAL A 398 -12.87 -6.81 -23.74
CA VAL A 398 -14.21 -6.59 -24.28
C VAL A 398 -14.13 -6.66 -25.81
N PRO A 399 -14.75 -7.63 -26.49
CA PRO A 399 -14.80 -7.64 -27.95
C PRO A 399 -15.67 -6.51 -28.48
N THR A 400 -15.33 -5.96 -29.65
CA THR A 400 -16.19 -4.96 -30.31
C THR A 400 -17.62 -5.48 -30.52
N ASN A 401 -18.61 -4.60 -30.36
CA ASN A 401 -20.02 -4.92 -30.62
C ASN A 401 -20.23 -5.63 -31.96
N LYS A 402 -19.62 -5.11 -33.04
CA LYS A 402 -19.69 -5.70 -34.37
C LYS A 402 -19.23 -7.17 -34.37
N SER A 403 -18.12 -7.47 -33.71
CA SER A 403 -17.58 -8.83 -33.66
C SER A 403 -18.48 -9.78 -32.84
N LEU A 404 -19.16 -9.29 -31.81
CA LEU A 404 -20.15 -10.06 -31.04
C LEU A 404 -21.42 -10.30 -31.87
N GLU A 405 -21.91 -9.29 -32.58
CA GLU A 405 -23.07 -9.42 -33.47
C GLU A 405 -22.82 -10.43 -34.60
N GLU A 406 -21.65 -10.40 -35.23
CA GLU A 406 -21.25 -11.40 -36.22
C GLU A 406 -21.18 -12.82 -35.62
N LEU A 407 -20.71 -12.93 -34.38
CA LEU A 407 -20.63 -14.21 -33.68
C LEU A 407 -22.03 -14.78 -33.38
N ILE A 408 -22.94 -13.93 -32.90
CA ILE A 408 -24.35 -14.26 -32.63
C ILE A 408 -25.05 -14.64 -33.93
N ALA A 409 -24.92 -13.84 -34.98
CA ALA A 409 -25.54 -14.10 -36.28
C ALA A 409 -25.04 -15.41 -36.92
N SER A 410 -23.81 -15.83 -36.61
CA SER A 410 -23.26 -17.12 -37.05
C SER A 410 -23.74 -18.33 -36.24
N GLY A 411 -24.51 -18.11 -35.17
CA GLY A 411 -25.02 -19.15 -34.27
C GLY A 411 -23.97 -19.75 -33.34
N LYS A 412 -22.80 -19.09 -33.18
CA LYS A 412 -21.69 -19.59 -32.35
C LYS A 412 -21.75 -19.09 -30.90
N LEU A 413 -22.49 -18.02 -30.64
CA LEU A 413 -22.76 -17.50 -29.32
C LEU A 413 -24.28 -17.30 -29.20
N PRO A 414 -24.97 -18.01 -28.30
CA PRO A 414 -26.40 -17.79 -28.08
C PRO A 414 -26.64 -16.45 -27.35
N THR A 415 -27.87 -15.98 -27.41
CA THR A 415 -28.33 -14.78 -26.71
C THR A 415 -29.17 -15.13 -25.49
N TRP A 416 -29.40 -14.17 -24.59
CA TRP A 416 -30.35 -14.37 -23.49
C TRP A 416 -31.79 -14.58 -23.99
N GLN A 417 -32.15 -14.01 -25.14
CA GLN A 417 -33.44 -14.28 -25.78
C GLN A 417 -33.58 -15.74 -26.22
N ASP A 418 -32.50 -16.36 -26.71
CA ASP A 418 -32.51 -17.79 -27.04
C ASP A 418 -32.70 -18.64 -25.78
N VAL A 419 -32.03 -18.28 -24.67
CA VAL A 419 -32.17 -18.94 -23.37
C VAL A 419 -33.61 -18.82 -22.84
N GLU A 420 -34.22 -17.64 -22.92
CA GLU A 420 -35.61 -17.39 -22.52
C GLU A 420 -36.59 -18.17 -23.41
N ALA A 421 -36.33 -18.25 -24.71
CA ALA A 421 -37.15 -19.01 -25.65
C ALA A 421 -37.08 -20.52 -25.37
N ASP A 422 -35.90 -21.05 -25.04
CA ASP A 422 -35.73 -22.45 -24.64
C ASP A 422 -36.42 -22.75 -23.32
N GLU A 423 -36.39 -21.82 -22.35
CA GLU A 423 -37.14 -21.95 -21.10
C GLU A 423 -38.66 -21.95 -21.33
N ALA A 424 -39.16 -21.02 -22.16
CA ALA A 424 -40.57 -20.96 -22.53
C ALA A 424 -41.02 -22.23 -23.28
N ALA A 425 -40.14 -22.81 -24.10
CA ALA A 425 -40.37 -24.08 -24.79
C ALA A 425 -40.17 -25.31 -23.88
N SER A 426 -39.84 -25.13 -22.59
CA SER A 426 -39.53 -26.20 -21.64
C SER A 426 -38.33 -27.09 -22.06
N ASN A 427 -37.43 -26.56 -22.88
CA ASN A 427 -36.20 -27.21 -23.33
C ASN A 427 -35.05 -26.94 -22.34
N MET A 428 -35.20 -27.44 -21.11
CA MET A 428 -34.27 -27.16 -20.01
C MET A 428 -32.82 -27.57 -20.30
N GLY A 429 -32.62 -28.61 -21.12
CA GLY A 429 -31.28 -29.04 -21.54
C GLY A 429 -30.59 -27.99 -22.40
N LYS A 430 -31.29 -27.43 -23.39
CA LYS A 430 -30.73 -26.38 -24.26
C LYS A 430 -30.59 -25.05 -23.54
N LYS A 431 -31.56 -24.66 -22.70
CA LYS A 431 -31.43 -23.51 -21.79
C LYS A 431 -30.13 -23.57 -20.99
N THR A 432 -29.86 -24.72 -20.37
CA THR A 432 -28.66 -24.92 -19.53
C THR A 432 -27.39 -24.83 -20.38
N ALA A 433 -27.38 -25.47 -21.56
CA ALA A 433 -26.24 -25.44 -22.47
C ALA A 433 -25.93 -24.02 -22.97
N ASP A 434 -26.95 -23.27 -23.39
CA ASP A 434 -26.81 -21.93 -23.95
C ASP A 434 -26.40 -20.92 -22.87
N SER A 435 -27.02 -20.97 -21.68
CA SER A 435 -26.60 -20.16 -20.53
C SER A 435 -25.15 -20.46 -20.11
N THR A 436 -24.77 -21.75 -20.07
CA THR A 436 -23.38 -22.15 -19.75
C THR A 436 -22.40 -21.66 -20.81
N ALA A 437 -22.78 -21.70 -22.10
CA ALA A 437 -21.94 -21.21 -23.19
C ALA A 437 -21.69 -19.69 -23.06
N ILE A 438 -22.71 -18.90 -22.74
CA ILE A 438 -22.56 -17.45 -22.51
C ILE A 438 -21.65 -17.19 -21.30
N VAL A 439 -21.90 -17.85 -20.16
CA VAL A 439 -21.12 -17.63 -18.92
C VAL A 439 -19.65 -18.04 -19.11
N ASN A 440 -19.37 -19.17 -19.75
CA ASN A 440 -17.99 -19.60 -20.03
C ASN A 440 -17.29 -18.69 -21.04
N PHE A 441 -18.02 -18.17 -22.03
CA PHE A 441 -17.51 -17.16 -22.94
C PHE A 441 -17.09 -15.89 -22.18
N LEU A 442 -17.96 -15.36 -21.32
CA LEU A 442 -17.67 -14.17 -20.50
C LEU A 442 -16.50 -14.39 -19.56
N ARG A 443 -16.49 -15.52 -18.83
CA ARG A 443 -15.39 -15.89 -17.92
C ARG A 443 -14.05 -16.01 -18.62
N TYR A 444 -14.02 -16.44 -19.88
CA TYR A 444 -12.77 -16.54 -20.64
C TYR A 444 -12.20 -15.17 -21.06
N HIS A 445 -13.03 -14.13 -21.07
CA HIS A 445 -12.60 -12.75 -21.31
C HIS A 445 -12.15 -12.04 -20.03
N ILE A 446 -12.21 -12.72 -18.89
CA ILE A 446 -11.74 -12.25 -17.59
C ILE A 446 -10.46 -13.01 -17.27
N GLN A 447 -9.34 -12.30 -17.26
CA GLN A 447 -8.01 -12.86 -17.04
C GLN A 447 -7.46 -12.41 -15.69
N ASP A 448 -6.75 -13.30 -15.02
CA ASP A 448 -5.94 -12.95 -13.85
C ASP A 448 -4.73 -12.11 -14.26
N ASN A 449 -4.31 -11.24 -13.34
CA ASN A 449 -3.29 -10.21 -13.51
C ASN A 449 -3.77 -9.08 -14.45
N ALA A 450 -3.73 -7.85 -13.94
CA ALA A 450 -4.00 -6.67 -14.74
C ALA A 450 -2.80 -6.33 -15.65
N ILE A 451 -3.05 -6.15 -16.93
CA ILE A 451 -2.05 -5.88 -17.97
C ILE A 451 -2.32 -4.49 -18.55
N PHE A 452 -1.33 -3.59 -18.50
CA PHE A 452 -1.46 -2.22 -18.98
C PHE A 452 -0.54 -1.95 -20.18
N ILE A 453 -1.05 -1.21 -21.16
CA ILE A 453 -0.22 -0.63 -22.22
C ILE A 453 0.60 0.49 -21.58
N GLY A 454 1.92 0.45 -21.73
CA GLY A 454 2.82 1.42 -21.09
C GLY A 454 3.35 1.00 -19.72
N ALA A 455 2.98 -0.18 -19.21
CA ALA A 455 3.69 -0.81 -18.08
C ALA A 455 4.93 -1.56 -18.56
N GLN A 456 5.68 -2.16 -17.63
CA GLN A 456 6.77 -3.08 -17.96
C GLN A 456 6.29 -4.14 -18.95
N ALA A 457 7.09 -4.38 -20.00
CA ALA A 457 6.74 -5.36 -21.02
C ALA A 457 6.59 -6.77 -20.42
N MET A 458 5.53 -7.46 -20.82
CA MET A 458 5.20 -8.79 -20.32
C MET A 458 4.92 -9.75 -21.47
N SER A 459 5.30 -11.01 -21.29
CA SER A 459 4.99 -12.10 -22.20
C SER A 459 4.81 -13.38 -21.38
N GLY A 460 3.67 -14.04 -21.54
CA GLY A 460 3.39 -15.24 -20.76
C GLY A 460 1.96 -15.75 -20.90
N ASP A 461 1.72 -16.88 -20.25
CA ASP A 461 0.39 -17.49 -20.15
C ASP A 461 -0.26 -17.07 -18.82
N TYR A 462 -1.49 -16.57 -18.93
CA TYR A 462 -2.27 -16.09 -17.80
C TYR A 462 -3.58 -16.86 -17.70
N GLU A 463 -3.99 -17.22 -16.49
CA GLU A 463 -5.25 -17.91 -16.23
C GLU A 463 -6.44 -16.98 -16.46
N THR A 464 -7.58 -17.57 -16.80
CA THR A 464 -8.86 -16.88 -16.95
C THR A 464 -9.85 -17.40 -15.93
N ALA A 465 -10.96 -16.70 -15.72
CA ALA A 465 -12.02 -17.19 -14.84
C ALA A 465 -12.79 -18.40 -15.40
N SER A 466 -12.47 -18.86 -16.62
CA SER A 466 -13.11 -20.01 -17.26
C SER A 466 -12.38 -21.30 -16.90
N PHE A 467 -13.12 -22.27 -16.35
CA PHE A 467 -12.56 -23.53 -15.85
C PHE A 467 -12.67 -24.64 -16.90
N ASP A 468 -11.58 -25.38 -17.10
CA ASP A 468 -11.52 -26.59 -17.92
C ASP A 468 -11.70 -27.84 -17.05
N PRO A 469 -12.90 -28.46 -17.05
CA PRO A 469 -13.15 -29.66 -16.26
C PRO A 469 -12.37 -30.89 -16.77
N THR A 470 -11.84 -30.84 -17.99
CA THR A 470 -11.06 -31.95 -18.57
C THR A 470 -9.70 -32.09 -17.91
N ASN A 471 -9.09 -30.94 -17.57
CA ASN A 471 -7.73 -30.84 -17.07
C ASN A 471 -7.67 -30.35 -15.61
N ASP A 472 -8.81 -30.18 -14.94
CA ASP A 472 -8.93 -29.67 -13.56
C ASP A 472 -8.13 -28.36 -13.35
N SER A 473 -8.21 -27.45 -14.33
CA SER A 473 -7.42 -26.21 -14.36
C SER A 473 -8.17 -25.09 -15.08
N PHE A 474 -7.73 -23.84 -14.91
CA PHE A 474 -8.29 -22.71 -15.63
C PHE A 474 -7.72 -22.60 -17.05
N TYR A 475 -8.57 -22.24 -18.01
CA TYR A 475 -8.11 -21.94 -19.37
C TYR A 475 -7.18 -20.73 -19.34
N LYS A 476 -6.19 -20.74 -20.25
CA LYS A 476 -5.17 -19.70 -20.33
C LYS A 476 -5.28 -18.85 -21.60
N LEU A 477 -4.78 -17.63 -21.49
CA LEU A 477 -4.50 -16.72 -22.61
C LEU A 477 -3.00 -16.48 -22.66
N HIS A 478 -2.43 -16.53 -23.87
CA HIS A 478 -1.06 -16.11 -24.07
C HIS A 478 -1.03 -14.62 -24.44
N VAL A 479 -0.43 -13.80 -23.57
CA VAL A 479 -0.43 -12.34 -23.71
C VAL A 479 0.97 -11.84 -23.98
N ASN A 480 1.07 -10.88 -24.91
CA ASN A 480 2.27 -10.08 -25.11
C ASN A 480 1.88 -8.60 -25.00
N SER A 481 2.51 -7.86 -24.10
CA SER A 481 2.29 -6.43 -23.88
C SER A 481 3.59 -5.64 -23.92
N ASP A 482 3.52 -4.44 -24.48
CA ASP A 482 4.60 -3.47 -24.47
C ASP A 482 4.05 -2.03 -24.30
N ALA A 483 4.89 -1.03 -24.55
CA ALA A 483 4.51 0.37 -24.45
C ALA A 483 3.45 0.81 -25.50
N ASN A 484 3.27 0.05 -26.57
CA ASN A 484 2.44 0.43 -27.72
C ASN A 484 1.16 -0.38 -27.84
N GLY A 485 1.10 -1.59 -27.28
CA GLY A 485 -0.10 -2.41 -27.38
C GLY A 485 -0.07 -3.71 -26.59
N ILE A 486 -1.20 -4.41 -26.65
CA ILE A 486 -1.39 -5.75 -26.10
C ILE A 486 -1.90 -6.65 -27.23
N THR A 487 -1.29 -7.82 -27.38
CA THR A 487 -1.76 -8.92 -28.23
C THR A 487 -2.10 -10.11 -27.36
N VAL A 488 -3.32 -10.62 -27.52
CA VAL A 488 -3.85 -11.78 -26.78
C VAL A 488 -4.03 -12.92 -27.77
N THR A 489 -3.51 -14.10 -27.45
CA THR A 489 -3.70 -15.33 -28.23
C THR A 489 -4.56 -16.31 -27.44
N ASP A 490 -5.68 -16.73 -28.02
CA ASP A 490 -6.62 -17.66 -27.39
C ASP A 490 -6.22 -19.14 -27.59
N ALA A 491 -6.98 -20.06 -26.99
CA ALA A 491 -6.72 -21.50 -27.05
C ALA A 491 -6.82 -22.10 -28.47
N ARG A 492 -7.49 -21.40 -29.40
CA ARG A 492 -7.58 -21.74 -30.83
C ARG A 492 -6.44 -21.17 -31.66
N GLY A 493 -5.56 -20.37 -31.05
CA GLY A 493 -4.48 -19.66 -31.74
C GLY A 493 -4.96 -18.41 -32.49
N ASN A 494 -6.19 -17.95 -32.25
CA ASN A 494 -6.61 -16.64 -32.76
C ASN A 494 -5.87 -15.56 -32.01
N LYS A 495 -5.40 -14.55 -32.75
CA LYS A 495 -4.80 -13.36 -32.18
C LYS A 495 -5.80 -12.22 -32.17
N ARG A 496 -5.85 -11.51 -31.05
CA ARG A 496 -6.63 -10.29 -30.84
C ARG A 496 -5.73 -9.18 -30.37
N HIS A 497 -6.05 -7.97 -30.78
CA HIS A 497 -5.30 -6.78 -30.44
C HIS A 497 -6.19 -5.82 -29.67
N VAL A 498 -5.63 -5.23 -28.61
CA VAL A 498 -6.26 -4.10 -27.93
C VAL A 498 -6.29 -2.90 -28.88
N LEU A 499 -7.45 -2.27 -29.00
CA LEU A 499 -7.66 -1.11 -29.86
C LEU A 499 -7.19 0.17 -29.16
N THR A 500 -6.12 0.78 -29.69
CA THR A 500 -5.47 1.95 -29.08
C THR A 500 -5.82 3.29 -29.73
N SER A 501 -6.73 3.30 -30.72
CA SER A 501 -7.13 4.51 -31.45
C SER A 501 -7.93 5.50 -30.60
N ASN A 502 -8.55 5.04 -29.52
CA ASN A 502 -9.30 5.87 -28.57
C ASN A 502 -8.83 5.57 -27.14
N GLY A 503 -8.19 6.55 -26.49
CA GLY A 503 -7.69 6.46 -25.11
C GLY A 503 -8.77 6.20 -24.04
N LYS A 504 -10.06 6.31 -24.41
CA LYS A 504 -11.18 5.98 -23.53
C LYS A 504 -11.62 4.53 -23.61
N LEU A 505 -11.01 3.70 -24.46
CA LEU A 505 -11.42 2.31 -24.69
C LEU A 505 -10.37 1.26 -24.28
N TYR A 506 -9.23 1.68 -23.74
CA TYR A 506 -8.17 0.82 -23.20
C TYR A 506 -7.57 1.42 -21.93
N ASN A 507 -6.86 0.61 -21.15
CA ASN A 507 -6.33 1.00 -19.83
C ASN A 507 -7.41 1.60 -18.90
N ARG A 508 -8.68 1.19 -19.05
CA ARG A 508 -9.78 1.74 -18.24
C ARG A 508 -9.81 1.04 -16.89
N MET A 509 -9.50 1.78 -15.83
CA MET A 509 -9.27 1.22 -14.50
C MET A 509 -10.58 1.11 -13.73
N ALA A 510 -10.88 -0.07 -13.20
CA ALA A 510 -11.95 -0.34 -12.25
C ALA A 510 -11.36 -0.72 -10.89
N LYS A 511 -12.13 -0.48 -9.82
CA LYS A 511 -11.86 -1.04 -8.50
C LYS A 511 -13.16 -1.46 -7.86
N GLU A 512 -13.19 -2.71 -7.39
CA GLU A 512 -14.37 -3.38 -6.86
C GLU A 512 -14.14 -3.67 -5.38
N TYR A 513 -14.87 -2.93 -4.53
CA TYR A 513 -14.74 -3.00 -3.09
C TYR A 513 -15.73 -3.97 -2.49
N GLN A 514 -15.29 -4.70 -1.46
CA GLN A 514 -16.13 -5.46 -0.55
C GLN A 514 -15.93 -4.92 0.86
N TYR A 515 -17.02 -4.71 1.61
CA TYR A 515 -16.98 -4.11 2.93
C TYR A 515 -17.25 -5.12 4.04
N ASN A 516 -16.92 -4.75 5.28
CA ASN A 516 -17.08 -5.58 6.48
C ASN A 516 -18.54 -5.78 6.95
N SER A 517 -19.54 -5.51 6.11
CA SER A 517 -20.96 -5.59 6.42
C SER A 517 -21.76 -5.96 5.19
N SER A 518 -22.89 -6.65 5.36
CA SER A 518 -23.83 -6.94 4.26
C SER A 518 -24.72 -5.76 3.88
N ASP A 519 -24.61 -4.64 4.60
CA ASP A 519 -25.28 -3.38 4.33
C ASP A 519 -24.24 -2.28 4.11
N ALA A 520 -24.09 -1.83 2.87
CA ALA A 520 -23.14 -0.78 2.48
C ALA A 520 -23.38 0.54 3.24
N ALA A 521 -24.62 0.85 3.63
CA ALA A 521 -24.92 2.06 4.40
C ALA A 521 -24.33 2.02 5.82
N ARG A 522 -24.06 0.81 6.33
CA ARG A 522 -23.52 0.57 7.68
C ARG A 522 -22.07 0.11 7.69
N ALA A 523 -21.46 -0.06 6.51
CA ALA A 523 -20.07 -0.42 6.36
C ALA A 523 -19.15 0.65 6.98
N THR A 524 -18.15 0.20 7.72
CA THR A 524 -17.17 1.07 8.36
C THR A 524 -15.76 0.86 7.85
N GLN A 525 -15.46 -0.30 7.27
CA GLN A 525 -14.11 -0.67 6.81
C GLN A 525 -14.16 -1.37 5.44
N ILE A 526 -13.05 -1.28 4.72
CA ILE A 526 -12.81 -2.10 3.54
C ILE A 526 -12.39 -3.49 4.02
N GLU A 527 -13.15 -4.51 3.64
CA GLU A 527 -12.76 -5.90 3.91
C GLU A 527 -11.68 -6.33 2.91
N THR A 528 -11.93 -6.05 1.63
CA THR A 528 -11.01 -6.32 0.53
C THR A 528 -11.40 -5.49 -0.68
N SER A 529 -10.50 -5.37 -1.64
CA SER A 529 -10.81 -4.81 -2.95
C SER A 529 -10.11 -5.59 -4.06
N SER A 530 -10.70 -5.61 -5.24
CA SER A 530 -10.08 -6.10 -6.46
C SER A 530 -9.89 -4.96 -7.45
N SER A 531 -8.74 -4.92 -8.12
CA SER A 531 -8.49 -3.95 -9.19
C SER A 531 -8.73 -4.61 -10.55
N ALA A 532 -9.20 -3.87 -11.55
CA ALA A 532 -9.29 -4.41 -12.90
C ALA A 532 -8.97 -3.37 -13.96
N VAL A 533 -8.58 -3.84 -15.13
CA VAL A 533 -8.38 -3.01 -16.31
C VAL A 533 -9.23 -3.54 -17.47
N VAL A 534 -10.00 -2.66 -18.08
CA VAL A 534 -10.86 -2.98 -19.23
C VAL A 534 -10.19 -2.52 -20.51
N HIS A 535 -10.13 -3.41 -21.48
CA HIS A 535 -9.60 -3.16 -22.82
C HIS A 535 -10.56 -3.61 -23.90
N LEU A 536 -10.86 -2.71 -24.86
CA LEU A 536 -11.55 -3.09 -26.08
C LEU A 536 -10.59 -3.86 -27.00
N ILE A 537 -11.00 -5.03 -27.48
CA ILE A 537 -10.24 -5.86 -28.43
C ILE A 537 -10.98 -6.03 -29.76
N ASP A 538 -10.22 -6.23 -30.82
CA ASP A 538 -10.69 -6.30 -32.22
C ASP A 538 -11.57 -7.53 -32.57
N GLY A 539 -11.77 -8.46 -31.63
CA GLY A 539 -12.66 -9.62 -31.83
C GLY A 539 -12.74 -10.55 -30.61
N PRO A 540 -13.64 -11.55 -30.62
CA PRO A 540 -13.85 -12.45 -29.50
C PRO A 540 -12.72 -13.47 -29.30
N LEU A 541 -12.55 -13.92 -28.06
CA LEU A 541 -11.64 -14.98 -27.61
C LEU A 541 -12.39 -16.32 -27.44
N PHE A 542 -11.75 -17.45 -27.74
CA PHE A 542 -12.35 -18.79 -27.66
C PHE A 542 -11.53 -19.75 -26.78
N TYR A 543 -12.19 -20.37 -25.80
CA TYR A 543 -11.57 -21.25 -24.79
C TYR A 543 -11.41 -22.72 -25.24
N ALA A 544 -12.25 -23.21 -26.15
CA ALA A 544 -12.18 -24.58 -26.66
C ALA A 544 -11.49 -24.62 -28.02
N LYS A 545 -10.70 -25.67 -28.30
CA LYS A 545 -10.09 -25.88 -29.62
C LYS A 545 -11.13 -26.09 -30.73
#